data_AF-A0A2P4PNA3-F1
#
_entry.id   AF-A0A2P4PNA3-F1
#
_cell.length_a   1.000
_cell.length_b   1.000
_cell.length_c   1.000
_cell.angle_alpha   90.00
_cell.angle_beta   90.00
_cell.angle_gamma   90.00
#
_symmetry.space_group_name_H-M   'P 1'
#
loop_
_entity.id
_entity.type
_entity.pdbx_description
1 polymer ?
#
loop_
_entity_poly.entity_id
_entity_poly.type
_entity_poly.pdbx_seq_one_letter_code
_entity_poly.pdbx_strand_id
1 'polypeptide(L)'
;FDFRKQTIFSDETLTSEETSEILRILSKHRDKAKLLINEGSKRFCENCKEECLATLYCENCVRKFLKNNFSNWTSENDNIDKLIQKCQLETLTPYNVVEWIPYDSLENVKYLTKGGYSEIYSADWKDGKYYEWDSKNQSLKRKGTSKVVLKKLKNIENASKNWFEEVRIYINTCVY
;
A
#
# COMPACT_ATOMS: atom_id res chain seq x y z
N PHE A 1 0.38 18.16 15.54
CA PHE A 1 -0.02 16.77 15.88
C PHE A 1 -0.60 16.72 17.29
N ASP A 2 0.07 17.32 18.28
CA ASP A 2 -0.37 17.25 19.68
C ASP A 2 -1.70 17.97 19.93
N PHE A 3 -1.95 19.11 19.27
CA PHE A 3 -3.26 19.76 19.28
C PHE A 3 -4.39 18.82 18.84
N ARG A 4 -4.21 18.09 17.71
CA ARG A 4 -5.22 17.14 17.23
C ARG A 4 -5.47 16.00 18.22
N LYS A 5 -4.44 15.53 18.92
CA LYS A 5 -4.60 14.51 19.96
C LYS A 5 -5.40 15.04 21.14
N GLN A 6 -5.09 16.25 21.60
CA GLN A 6 -5.81 16.88 22.71
C GLN A 6 -7.30 17.04 22.38
N THR A 7 -7.64 17.51 21.18
CA THR A 7 -9.03 17.64 20.72
C THR A 7 -9.78 16.31 20.77
N ILE A 8 -9.15 15.20 20.35
CA ILE A 8 -9.77 13.88 20.37
C ILE A 8 -9.99 13.40 21.82
N PHE A 9 -9.01 13.58 22.70
CA PHE A 9 -9.16 13.16 24.10
C PHE A 9 -10.17 13.99 24.88
N SER A 10 -10.44 15.23 24.46
CA SER A 10 -11.47 16.08 25.06
C SER A 10 -12.87 15.85 24.50
N ASP A 11 -13.02 14.99 23.49
CA ASP A 11 -14.31 14.71 22.87
C ASP A 11 -15.06 13.62 23.66
N GLU A 12 -16.01 14.04 24.50
CA GLU A 12 -16.83 13.16 25.33
C GLU A 12 -17.82 12.30 24.52
N THR A 13 -17.99 12.57 23.23
CA THR A 13 -18.89 11.80 22.36
C THR A 13 -18.25 10.51 21.82
N LEU A 14 -16.92 10.42 21.87
CA LEU A 14 -16.17 9.27 21.38
C LEU A 14 -16.03 8.20 22.45
N THR A 15 -16.26 6.95 22.06
CA THR A 15 -15.88 5.80 22.88
C THR A 15 -14.36 5.67 22.96
N SER A 16 -13.87 4.90 23.92
CA SER A 16 -12.44 4.57 24.04
C SER A 16 -11.90 3.83 22.81
N GLU A 17 -12.72 2.99 22.18
CA GLU A 17 -12.39 2.24 20.97
C GLU A 17 -12.25 3.16 19.76
N GLU A 18 -13.22 4.06 19.55
CA GLU A 18 -13.19 5.06 18.47
C GLU A 18 -12.00 6.01 18.63
N THR A 19 -11.78 6.50 19.85
CA THR A 19 -10.62 7.33 20.20
C THR A 19 -9.32 6.64 19.82
N SER A 20 -9.18 5.36 20.17
CA SER A 20 -7.98 4.56 19.88
C SER A 20 -7.77 4.40 18.37
N GLU A 21 -8.83 4.14 17.59
CA GLU A 21 -8.72 3.98 16.14
C GLU A 21 -8.38 5.31 15.45
N ILE A 22 -8.97 6.43 15.88
CA ILE A 22 -8.65 7.75 15.33
C ILE A 22 -7.19 8.11 15.60
N LEU A 23 -6.70 7.88 16.82
CA LEU A 23 -5.30 8.11 17.17
C LEU A 23 -4.33 7.24 16.35
N ARG A 24 -4.73 5.99 16.05
CA ARG A 24 -3.97 5.09 15.19
C ARG A 24 -3.91 5.61 13.76
N ILE A 25 -5.04 6.06 13.19
CA ILE A 25 -5.10 6.67 11.85
C ILE A 25 -4.23 7.93 11.78
N LEU A 26 -4.34 8.82 12.77
CA LEU A 26 -3.51 10.03 12.84
C LEU A 26 -2.02 9.71 12.90
N SER A 27 -1.65 8.69 13.67
CA SER A 27 -0.26 8.26 13.78
C SER A 27 0.26 7.66 12.47
N LYS A 28 -0.55 6.88 11.74
CA LYS A 28 -0.20 6.40 10.38
C LYS A 28 0.05 7.56 9.41
N HIS A 29 -0.83 8.56 9.39
CA HIS A 29 -0.64 9.75 8.57
C HIS A 29 0.63 10.53 8.94
N ARG A 30 0.92 10.67 10.24
CA ARG A 30 2.15 11.32 10.71
C ARG A 30 3.40 10.55 10.25
N ASP A 31 3.41 9.23 10.40
CA ASP A 31 4.54 8.40 9.97
C ASP A 31 4.75 8.48 8.47
N LYS A 32 3.67 8.42 7.66
CA LYS A 32 3.76 8.63 6.21
C LYS A 32 4.37 10.00 5.89
N ALA A 33 3.90 11.06 6.54
CA ALA A 33 4.41 12.41 6.31
C ALA A 33 5.90 12.53 6.62
N LYS A 34 6.35 12.00 7.78
CA LYS A 34 7.79 11.96 8.14
C LYS A 34 8.64 11.27 7.09
N LEU A 35 8.18 10.13 6.58
CA LEU A 35 8.89 9.35 5.57
C LEU A 35 8.95 10.07 4.22
N LEU A 36 7.87 10.74 3.82
CA LEU A 36 7.81 11.49 2.56
C LEU A 36 8.78 12.68 2.53
N ILE A 37 8.84 13.44 3.62
CA ILE A 37 9.76 14.59 3.71
C ILE A 37 11.15 14.20 4.23
N ASN A 38 11.33 12.95 4.68
CA ASN A 38 12.53 12.43 5.33
C ASN A 38 12.99 13.27 6.54
N GLU A 39 12.04 13.76 7.34
CA GLU A 39 12.31 14.57 8.53
C GLU A 39 11.59 14.03 9.78
N GLY A 40 12.19 14.32 10.94
CA GLY A 40 11.67 13.98 12.26
C GLY A 40 12.62 13.10 13.05
N SER A 41 12.23 12.78 14.28
CA SER A 41 13.02 11.92 15.16
C SER A 41 13.05 10.49 14.63
N LYS A 42 14.26 10.00 14.38
CA LYS A 42 14.53 8.59 14.12
C LYS A 42 14.55 7.80 15.42
N ARG A 43 14.36 6.49 15.31
CA ARG A 43 14.53 5.51 16.39
C ARG A 43 15.24 4.28 15.86
N PHE A 44 15.88 3.51 16.73
CA PHE A 44 16.39 2.20 16.37
C PHE A 44 15.26 1.16 16.36
N CYS A 45 15.17 0.39 15.29
CA CYS A 45 14.24 -0.72 15.22
C CYS A 45 14.76 -1.90 16.06
N GLU A 46 13.92 -2.45 16.93
CA GLU A 46 14.27 -3.60 17.76
C GLU A 46 14.55 -4.87 16.92
N ASN A 47 13.95 -4.98 15.73
CA ASN A 47 14.05 -6.15 14.86
C ASN A 47 15.30 -6.11 13.96
N CYS A 48 15.49 -5.05 13.18
CA CYS A 48 16.61 -4.95 12.23
C CYS A 48 17.82 -4.18 12.76
N LYS A 49 17.71 -3.52 13.93
CA LYS A 49 18.77 -2.69 14.55
C LYS A 49 19.21 -1.48 13.71
N GLU A 50 18.46 -1.15 12.67
CA GLU A 50 18.68 0.05 11.85
C GLU A 50 17.84 1.23 12.36
N GLU A 51 18.27 2.44 12.03
CA GLU A 51 17.44 3.63 12.24
C GLU A 51 16.22 3.62 11.30
N CYS A 52 15.06 3.97 11.83
CA CYS A 52 13.83 4.16 11.09
C CYS A 52 13.05 5.40 11.58
N LEU A 53 12.30 6.03 10.69
CA LEU A 53 11.51 7.24 10.97
C LEU A 53 10.10 6.94 11.45
N ALA A 54 9.50 5.85 10.98
CA ALA A 54 8.13 5.49 11.35
C ALA A 54 8.06 5.05 12.82
N THR A 55 7.00 5.48 13.50
CA THR A 55 6.74 5.19 14.91
C THR A 55 6.03 3.85 15.06
N LEU A 56 5.02 3.58 14.23
CA LEU A 56 4.16 2.40 14.33
C LEU A 56 4.75 1.13 13.69
N TYR A 57 5.70 1.28 12.77
CA TYR A 57 6.35 0.18 12.06
C TYR A 57 7.78 0.59 11.70
N CYS A 58 8.54 -0.32 11.08
CA CYS A 58 9.86 -0.02 10.53
C CYS A 58 9.82 -0.19 9.02
N GLU A 59 10.01 0.89 8.27
CA GLU A 59 10.02 0.90 6.81
C GLU A 59 11.09 -0.04 6.24
N ASN A 60 12.25 -0.17 6.90
CA ASN A 60 13.31 -1.09 6.46
C ASN A 60 12.89 -2.56 6.64
N CYS A 61 12.25 -2.91 7.76
CA CYS A 61 11.71 -4.26 7.98
C CYS A 61 10.65 -4.61 6.94
N VAL A 62 9.75 -3.68 6.63
CA VAL A 62 8.72 -3.87 5.59
C VAL A 62 9.37 -4.12 4.23
N ARG A 63 10.32 -3.28 3.80
CA ARG A 63 11.05 -3.47 2.54
C ARG A 63 11.82 -4.78 2.49
N LYS A 64 12.45 -5.18 3.59
CA LYS A 64 13.16 -6.47 3.71
C LYS A 64 12.20 -7.66 3.59
N PHE A 65 11.04 -7.59 4.24
CA PHE A 65 9.99 -8.60 4.10
C PHE A 65 9.54 -8.72 2.64
N LEU A 66 9.27 -7.60 1.97
CA LEU A 66 8.85 -7.60 0.57
C LEU A 66 9.94 -8.18 -0.34
N LYS A 67 11.20 -7.74 -0.15
CA LYS A 67 12.36 -8.24 -0.90
C LYS A 67 12.53 -9.76 -0.80
N ASN A 68 12.32 -10.32 0.38
CA ASN A 68 12.39 -11.77 0.60
C ASN A 68 11.24 -12.54 -0.08
N ASN A 69 10.15 -11.85 -0.45
CA ASN A 69 8.97 -12.43 -1.09
C ASN A 69 8.90 -12.13 -2.59
N PHE A 70 9.94 -11.59 -3.23
CA PHE A 70 9.91 -11.25 -4.67
C PHE A 70 9.52 -12.42 -5.57
N SER A 71 9.90 -13.65 -5.23
CA SER A 71 9.51 -14.86 -5.97
C SER A 71 8.01 -15.15 -5.92
N ASN A 72 7.29 -14.64 -4.92
CA ASN A 72 5.87 -14.90 -4.71
C ASN A 72 4.98 -13.93 -5.51
N TRP A 73 5.56 -12.90 -6.14
CA TRP A 73 4.83 -11.82 -6.83
C TRP A 73 5.00 -11.86 -8.35
N THR A 74 5.20 -13.04 -8.94
CA THR A 74 5.40 -13.13 -10.38
C THR A 74 4.10 -13.03 -11.15
N SER A 75 4.12 -12.20 -12.19
CA SER A 75 3.06 -12.04 -13.18
C SER A 75 3.29 -12.86 -14.45
N GLU A 76 4.34 -13.69 -14.47
CA GLU A 76 4.90 -14.32 -15.67
C GLU A 76 5.42 -13.30 -16.72
N ASN A 77 5.57 -12.03 -16.33
CA ASN A 77 6.14 -10.97 -17.15
C ASN A 77 7.26 -10.23 -16.42
N ASP A 78 8.51 -10.51 -16.82
CA ASP A 78 9.72 -9.95 -16.20
C ASP A 78 9.72 -8.42 -16.07
N ASN A 79 9.13 -7.70 -17.02
CA ASN A 79 9.13 -6.24 -17.00
C ASN A 79 8.15 -5.70 -15.93
N ILE A 80 7.00 -6.37 -15.77
CA ILE A 80 6.02 -6.04 -14.72
C ILE A 80 6.62 -6.38 -13.36
N ASP A 81 7.21 -7.56 -13.24
CA ASP A 81 7.80 -8.05 -12.00
C ASP A 81 8.91 -7.10 -11.52
N LYS A 82 9.81 -6.68 -12.42
CA LYS A 82 10.86 -5.68 -12.11
C LYS A 82 10.28 -4.35 -11.64
N LEU A 83 9.18 -3.89 -12.24
CA LEU A 83 8.52 -2.65 -11.87
C LEU A 83 7.89 -2.76 -10.46
N ILE A 84 7.19 -3.86 -10.18
CA ILE A 84 6.61 -4.15 -8.85
C ILE A 84 7.72 -4.21 -7.80
N GLN A 85 8.79 -4.96 -8.06
CA GLN A 85 9.92 -5.11 -7.14
C GLN A 85 10.57 -3.77 -6.82
N LYS A 86 10.76 -2.89 -7.82
CA LYS A 86 11.28 -1.54 -7.60
C LYS A 86 10.43 -0.76 -6.59
N CYS A 87 9.12 -0.79 -6.75
CA CYS A 87 8.21 -0.06 -5.86
C CYS A 87 8.10 -0.68 -4.47
N GLN A 88 8.27 -1.99 -4.37
CA GLN A 88 8.38 -2.68 -3.08
C GLN A 88 9.66 -2.28 -2.32
N LEU A 89 10.79 -2.03 -3.02
CA LEU A 89 12.02 -1.52 -2.40
C LEU A 89 11.88 -0.07 -1.92
N GLU A 90 11.09 0.75 -2.62
CA GLU A 90 10.89 2.17 -2.29
C GLU A 90 9.72 2.40 -1.34
N THR A 91 8.89 1.38 -1.09
CA THR A 91 7.69 1.44 -0.25
C THR A 91 7.97 2.13 1.09
N LEU A 92 7.16 3.13 1.41
CA LEU A 92 7.24 3.87 2.67
C LEU A 92 6.32 3.29 3.73
N THR A 93 5.13 2.82 3.35
CA THR A 93 4.08 2.44 4.31
C THR A 93 3.56 1.03 4.05
N PRO A 94 3.20 0.25 5.09
CA PRO A 94 2.73 -1.13 4.93
C PRO A 94 1.39 -1.25 4.19
N TYR A 95 0.63 -0.16 4.03
CA TYR A 95 -0.70 -0.15 3.41
C TYR A 95 -0.72 0.45 1.98
N ASN A 96 0.44 0.77 1.42
CA ASN A 96 0.64 1.22 0.04
C ASN A 96 1.58 0.30 -0.75
N VAL A 97 1.67 -0.97 -0.34
CA VAL A 97 2.49 -1.97 -1.04
C VAL A 97 1.85 -2.25 -2.40
N VAL A 98 2.66 -2.17 -3.45
CA VAL A 98 2.28 -2.63 -4.80
C VAL A 98 2.57 -4.12 -4.91
N GLU A 99 1.62 -4.87 -5.45
CA GLU A 99 1.71 -6.31 -5.62
C GLU A 99 0.98 -6.77 -6.89
N TRP A 100 1.39 -7.92 -7.41
CA TRP A 100 0.65 -8.62 -8.45
C TRP A 100 -0.54 -9.35 -7.84
N ILE A 101 -1.71 -9.22 -8.45
CA ILE A 101 -2.95 -9.86 -7.99
C ILE A 101 -3.40 -10.83 -9.08
N PRO A 102 -3.39 -12.16 -8.81
CA PRO A 102 -3.95 -13.14 -9.73
C PRO A 102 -5.43 -12.85 -10.02
N TYR A 103 -5.85 -13.02 -11.27
CA TYR A 103 -7.23 -12.74 -11.66
C TYR A 103 -8.25 -13.57 -10.85
N ASP A 104 -7.91 -14.81 -10.50
CA ASP A 104 -8.75 -15.71 -9.70
C ASP A 104 -8.93 -15.29 -8.22
N SER A 105 -8.14 -14.31 -7.76
CA SER A 105 -8.33 -13.65 -6.46
C SER A 105 -9.42 -12.57 -6.50
N LEU A 106 -9.99 -12.27 -7.66
CA LEU A 106 -11.04 -11.29 -7.89
C LEU A 106 -12.39 -11.97 -8.10
N GLU A 107 -13.39 -11.55 -7.32
CA GLU A 107 -14.77 -12.03 -7.41
C GLU A 107 -15.73 -10.93 -7.81
N ASN A 108 -16.95 -11.33 -8.19
CA ASN A 108 -18.05 -10.40 -8.46
C ASN A 108 -17.67 -9.29 -9.45
N VAL A 109 -16.86 -9.64 -10.47
CA VAL A 109 -16.39 -8.69 -11.47
C VAL A 109 -17.58 -8.15 -12.28
N LYS A 110 -17.85 -6.85 -12.14
CA LYS A 110 -18.99 -6.17 -12.77
C LYS A 110 -18.49 -5.01 -13.62
N TYR A 111 -18.91 -4.99 -14.88
CA TYR A 111 -18.68 -3.86 -15.78
C TYR A 111 -19.35 -2.59 -15.24
N LEU A 112 -18.63 -1.47 -15.28
CA LEU A 112 -19.14 -0.16 -14.87
C LEU A 112 -19.32 0.76 -16.07
N THR A 113 -18.26 0.99 -16.84
CA THR A 113 -18.28 1.92 -17.97
C THR A 113 -17.11 1.70 -18.92
N LYS A 114 -17.16 2.38 -20.06
CA LYS A 114 -16.15 2.38 -21.10
C LYS A 114 -15.98 3.79 -21.63
N GLY A 115 -14.73 4.20 -21.78
CA GLY A 115 -14.37 5.51 -22.29
C GLY A 115 -12.93 5.49 -22.78
N GLY A 116 -12.62 6.30 -23.80
CA GLY A 116 -11.29 6.30 -24.43
C GLY A 116 -10.82 4.88 -24.79
N TYR A 117 -9.67 4.50 -24.23
CA TYR A 117 -8.98 3.23 -24.49
C TYR A 117 -9.13 2.19 -23.37
N SER A 118 -10.12 2.35 -22.47
CA SER A 118 -10.25 1.48 -21.30
C SER A 118 -11.70 1.07 -21.03
N GLU A 119 -11.83 -0.09 -20.39
CA GLU A 119 -13.07 -0.60 -19.79
C GLU A 119 -12.85 -0.64 -18.28
N ILE A 120 -13.80 -0.11 -17.51
CA ILE A 120 -13.74 -0.01 -16.06
C ILE A 120 -14.72 -1.01 -15.46
N TYR A 121 -14.23 -1.75 -14.47
CA TYR A 121 -14.99 -2.75 -13.73
C TYR A 121 -14.86 -2.50 -12.23
N SER A 122 -15.80 -3.02 -11.45
CA SER A 122 -15.65 -3.24 -10.01
C SER A 122 -15.45 -4.72 -9.74
N ALA A 123 -14.73 -5.05 -8.67
CA ALA A 123 -14.59 -6.42 -8.19
C ALA A 123 -14.39 -6.43 -6.67
N ASP A 124 -14.60 -7.60 -6.07
CA ASP A 124 -14.22 -7.88 -4.69
C ASP A 124 -12.90 -8.66 -4.71
N TRP A 125 -11.82 -8.10 -4.15
CA TRP A 125 -10.54 -8.79 -4.00
C TRP A 125 -10.51 -9.54 -2.67
N LYS A 126 -10.46 -10.88 -2.70
CA LYS A 126 -10.58 -11.78 -1.53
C LYS A 126 -9.63 -11.44 -0.38
N ASP A 127 -8.36 -11.30 -0.71
CA ASP A 127 -7.33 -11.06 0.30
C ASP A 127 -7.34 -9.58 0.75
N GLY A 128 -7.76 -8.69 -0.16
CA GLY A 128 -7.73 -7.25 0.03
C GLY A 128 -6.30 -6.72 0.20
N LYS A 129 -6.15 -5.40 0.38
CA LYS A 129 -4.82 -4.81 0.56
C LYS A 129 -4.25 -5.04 1.95
N TYR A 130 -2.93 -4.96 2.07
CA TYR A 130 -2.27 -4.86 3.36
C TYR A 130 -2.74 -3.59 4.12
N TYR A 131 -2.85 -3.69 5.44
CA TYR A 131 -3.30 -2.58 6.28
C TYR A 131 -2.32 -2.21 7.40
N GLU A 132 -1.44 -3.13 7.79
CA GLU A 132 -0.55 -2.98 8.95
C GLU A 132 0.65 -3.94 8.87
N TRP A 133 1.73 -3.54 9.54
CA TRP A 133 2.89 -4.37 9.80
C TRP A 133 2.80 -4.95 11.21
N ASP A 134 2.90 -6.28 11.32
CA ASP A 134 3.05 -6.96 12.60
C ASP A 134 4.53 -7.05 12.95
N SER A 135 4.98 -6.21 13.90
CA SER A 135 6.37 -6.19 14.34
C SER A 135 6.79 -7.46 15.06
N LYS A 136 5.86 -8.16 15.72
CA LYS A 136 6.14 -9.39 16.48
C LYS A 136 6.35 -10.57 15.55
N ASN A 137 5.47 -10.72 14.57
CA ASN A 137 5.53 -11.82 13.60
C ASN A 137 6.36 -11.48 12.36
N GLN A 138 6.84 -10.24 12.24
CA GLN A 138 7.58 -9.71 11.09
C GLN A 138 6.87 -9.97 9.76
N SER A 139 5.57 -9.69 9.71
CA SER A 139 4.72 -9.95 8.56
C SER A 139 3.71 -8.84 8.31
N LEU A 140 3.22 -8.73 7.07
CA LEU A 140 2.15 -7.80 6.71
C LEU A 140 0.78 -8.44 6.95
N LYS A 141 -0.16 -7.66 7.51
CA LYS A 141 -1.53 -8.09 7.78
C LYS A 141 -2.51 -7.54 6.76
N ARG A 142 -3.55 -8.32 6.46
CA ARG A 142 -4.70 -7.95 5.63
C ARG A 142 -5.99 -7.95 6.44
N LYS A 143 -6.94 -7.08 6.08
CA LYS A 143 -8.28 -7.06 6.71
C LYS A 143 -9.27 -8.03 6.03
N GLY A 144 -8.85 -8.68 4.94
CA GLY A 144 -9.71 -9.49 4.10
C GLY A 144 -10.35 -8.67 2.97
N THR A 145 -11.48 -9.17 2.48
CA THR A 145 -12.10 -8.74 1.21
C THR A 145 -12.22 -7.22 1.08
N SER A 146 -11.73 -6.68 -0.03
CA SER A 146 -11.78 -5.26 -0.35
C SER A 146 -12.41 -5.02 -1.71
N LYS A 147 -13.28 -4.01 -1.82
CA LYS A 147 -13.78 -3.54 -3.12
C LYS A 147 -12.68 -2.82 -3.88
N VAL A 148 -12.50 -3.19 -5.14
CA VAL A 148 -11.49 -2.61 -6.03
C VAL A 148 -12.12 -2.17 -7.35
N VAL A 149 -11.45 -1.22 -8.00
CA VAL A 149 -11.75 -0.80 -9.37
C VAL A 149 -10.69 -1.41 -10.27
N LEU A 150 -11.12 -2.12 -11.31
CA LEU A 150 -10.24 -2.68 -12.32
C LEU A 150 -10.32 -1.81 -13.57
N LYS A 151 -9.16 -1.40 -14.08
CA LYS A 151 -9.04 -0.72 -15.37
C LYS A 151 -8.44 -1.69 -16.38
N LYS A 152 -9.28 -2.22 -17.27
CA LYS A 152 -8.84 -3.05 -18.39
C LYS A 152 -8.47 -2.15 -19.56
N LEU A 153 -7.22 -2.25 -20.00
CA LEU A 153 -6.73 -1.52 -21.16
C LEU A 153 -7.02 -2.35 -22.43
N LYS A 154 -7.52 -1.71 -23.49
CA LYS A 154 -7.79 -2.41 -24.76
C LYS A 154 -6.48 -2.71 -25.48
N ASN A 155 -6.39 -3.91 -26.03
CA ASN A 155 -5.25 -4.32 -26.84
C ASN A 155 -5.28 -3.57 -28.18
N ILE A 156 -4.47 -2.53 -28.28
CA ILE A 156 -4.09 -1.90 -29.55
C ILE A 156 -2.62 -2.21 -29.68
N GLU A 157 -2.14 -2.60 -30.86
CA GLU A 157 -0.70 -2.90 -31.08
C GLU A 157 0.22 -1.73 -30.64
N ASN A 158 -0.29 -0.49 -30.65
CA ASN A 158 0.34 0.72 -30.07
C ASN A 158 0.13 0.93 -28.56
N ALA A 159 -0.87 0.29 -27.95
CA ALA A 159 -1.13 0.36 -26.51
C ALA A 159 -0.11 -0.43 -25.69
N SER A 160 0.65 -1.38 -26.26
CA SER A 160 1.66 -2.13 -25.49
C SER A 160 2.74 -1.21 -24.87
N LYS A 161 3.30 -0.27 -25.65
CA LYS A 161 4.23 0.75 -25.15
C LYS A 161 3.54 1.77 -24.23
N ASN A 162 2.36 2.23 -24.60
CA ASN A 162 1.60 3.21 -23.80
C ASN A 162 1.11 2.62 -22.46
N TRP A 163 0.85 1.31 -22.42
CA TRP A 163 0.43 0.56 -21.25
C TRP A 163 1.56 0.51 -20.22
N PHE A 164 2.77 0.15 -20.65
CA PHE A 164 3.93 0.15 -19.75
C PHE A 164 4.21 1.55 -19.22
N GLU A 165 4.12 2.59 -20.05
CA GLU A 165 4.31 3.98 -19.60
C GLU A 165 3.17 4.46 -18.69
N GLU A 166 1.92 4.11 -18.95
CA GLU A 166 0.80 4.45 -18.08
C GLU A 166 0.91 3.76 -16.72
N VAL A 167 1.16 2.45 -16.71
CA VAL A 167 1.43 1.68 -15.49
C VAL A 167 2.64 2.26 -14.76
N ARG A 168 3.71 2.61 -15.48
CA ARG A 168 4.89 3.27 -14.91
C ARG A 168 4.59 4.65 -14.37
N ILE A 169 3.69 5.45 -14.95
CA ILE A 169 3.25 6.74 -14.39
C ILE A 169 2.47 6.52 -13.09
N TYR A 170 1.50 5.60 -13.08
CA TYR A 170 0.74 5.24 -11.89
C TYR A 170 1.59 4.60 -10.79
N ILE A 171 2.70 3.97 -11.16
CA ILE A 171 3.61 3.31 -10.24
C ILE A 171 4.77 4.23 -9.83
N ASN A 172 5.20 5.19 -10.66
CA ASN A 172 6.20 6.20 -10.27
C ASN A 172 5.66 7.18 -9.20
N THR A 173 4.34 7.24 -9.01
CA THR A 173 3.75 7.90 -7.84
C THR A 173 3.88 7.10 -6.55
N CYS A 174 4.42 5.86 -6.56
CA CYS A 174 4.71 5.10 -5.34
C CYS A 174 5.76 5.77 -4.43
N VAL A 175 6.49 6.77 -4.95
CA VAL A 175 7.44 7.60 -4.22
C VAL A 175 6.77 8.81 -3.54
N TYR A 176 5.53 9.15 -3.91
CA TYR A 176 4.81 10.38 -3.49
C TYR A 176 3.53 10.11 -2.67
#